data_AF-A0A2T5YL43-F1
#
_entry.id   AF-A0A2T5YL43-F1
#
_cell.length_a   1.000
_cell.length_b   1.000
_cell.length_c   1.000
_cell.angle_alpha   90.00
_cell.angle_beta   90.00
_cell.angle_gamma   90.00
#
_symmetry.space_group_name_H-M   'P 1'
#
loop_
_entity.id
_entity.type
_entity.pdbx_description
1 polymer ?
#
loop_
_entity_poly.entity_id
_entity_poly.type
_entity_poly.pdbx_seq_one_letter_code
_entity_poly.pdbx_strand_id
1 'polypeptide(L)'
;MPKTSKTNKKAEPEAALTAPPETTSAEVAASEAGKGEATVSEAARELVSPEMVHLIVFKLGTEEYAIRIDQVKEVTVTPEITRMPRTPDFVKGVANIRGDIIAIIDLARRFNIRPDAAAVGVSSSYTLVVETDTYSIGVDVKEVPQSLNLPLTKIDKTPSFLQDVSVSENFIEGIAKTDNRLIIVLDMHKILTHEEVNQLPNL
;
A
#
# COMPACT_ATOMS: atom_id res chain seq x y z
N MET A 1 -18.11 -52.35 -21.55
CA MET A 1 -19.53 -52.62 -21.26
C MET A 1 -20.22 -51.27 -21.00
N PRO A 2 -21.32 -50.96 -21.70
CA PRO A 2 -22.10 -49.73 -21.53
C PRO A 2 -23.23 -49.93 -20.50
N LYS A 3 -23.79 -48.82 -19.98
CA LYS A 3 -25.21 -48.59 -19.59
C LYS A 3 -25.31 -47.21 -18.90
N THR A 4 -25.95 -46.17 -19.49
CA THR A 4 -27.39 -45.78 -19.36
C THR A 4 -27.77 -45.38 -17.92
N SER A 5 -28.55 -44.34 -17.58
CA SER A 5 -29.40 -43.40 -18.30
C SER A 5 -30.01 -42.39 -17.29
N LYS A 6 -30.28 -41.17 -17.79
CA LYS A 6 -31.48 -40.31 -17.64
C LYS A 6 -32.14 -40.02 -16.26
N THR A 7 -32.79 -38.84 -16.28
CA THR A 7 -34.14 -38.47 -15.73
C THR A 7 -34.08 -37.73 -14.37
N ASN A 8 -34.78 -36.64 -14.04
CA ASN A 8 -35.63 -35.60 -14.68
C ASN A 8 -36.25 -34.75 -13.54
N LYS A 9 -36.81 -33.57 -13.89
CA LYS A 9 -37.96 -32.86 -13.24
C LYS A 9 -37.79 -32.31 -11.81
N LYS A 10 -37.95 -30.99 -11.59
CA LYS A 10 -39.20 -30.17 -11.58
C LYS A 10 -39.85 -30.12 -10.19
N ALA A 11 -39.90 -28.94 -9.57
CA ALA A 11 -41.12 -28.23 -9.12
C ALA A 11 -40.82 -27.15 -8.05
N GLU A 12 -41.23 -25.90 -8.32
CA GLU A 12 -41.70 -24.92 -7.32
C GLU A 12 -43.05 -25.38 -6.70
N PRO A 13 -43.52 -24.80 -5.58
CA PRO A 13 -44.31 -23.54 -5.55
C PRO A 13 -43.89 -22.59 -4.39
N GLU A 14 -44.02 -21.26 -4.42
CA GLU A 14 -45.19 -20.35 -4.46
C GLU A 14 -46.11 -20.37 -3.21
N ALA A 15 -46.05 -19.28 -2.41
CA ALA A 15 -47.09 -18.69 -1.55
C ALA A 15 -46.50 -17.39 -0.93
N ALA A 16 -46.84 -16.14 -1.31
CA ALA A 16 -48.11 -15.39 -1.33
C ALA A 16 -48.51 -14.77 0.03
N LEU A 17 -49.19 -13.61 -0.03
CA LEU A 17 -49.80 -12.72 1.01
C LEU A 17 -48.88 -11.56 1.50
N THR A 18 -48.99 -10.25 1.18
CA THR A 18 -50.04 -9.24 0.89
C THR A 18 -51.10 -9.06 2.00
N ALA A 19 -50.99 -8.09 2.93
CA ALA A 19 -51.40 -6.67 2.86
C ALA A 19 -52.49 -6.40 3.97
N PRO A 20 -53.09 -5.20 4.15
CA PRO A 20 -52.57 -3.84 4.46
C PRO A 20 -53.27 -3.24 5.75
N PRO A 21 -53.82 -2.00 5.79
CA PRO A 21 -53.26 -0.71 6.23
C PRO A 21 -53.99 -0.09 7.46
N GLU A 22 -53.51 1.03 8.03
CA GLU A 22 -54.35 2.07 8.69
C GLU A 22 -53.48 3.29 9.10
N THR A 23 -53.59 4.47 8.47
CA THR A 23 -54.54 5.61 8.60
C THR A 23 -54.27 6.58 9.77
N THR A 24 -54.06 7.85 9.40
CA THR A 24 -54.65 9.08 9.96
C THR A 24 -53.76 10.18 10.57
N SER A 25 -54.15 11.38 10.15
CA SER A 25 -53.66 12.75 10.31
C SER A 25 -53.82 13.38 11.71
N ALA A 26 -53.01 14.41 12.02
CA ALA A 26 -53.38 15.76 12.53
C ALA A 26 -52.07 16.51 12.92
N GLU A 27 -51.71 17.70 12.38
CA GLU A 27 -52.17 19.09 12.72
C GLU A 27 -51.89 19.46 14.21
N VAL A 28 -51.23 20.55 14.65
CA VAL A 28 -51.30 22.02 14.45
C VAL A 28 -50.12 22.67 15.25
N ALA A 29 -49.33 23.64 14.76
CA ALA A 29 -49.47 25.12 14.71
C ALA A 29 -49.06 25.96 15.96
N ALA A 30 -48.49 27.16 15.66
CA ALA A 30 -48.15 28.36 16.47
C ALA A 30 -46.75 28.40 17.14
N SER A 31 -45.75 29.19 16.68
CA SER A 31 -45.61 30.67 16.55
C SER A 31 -45.10 31.34 17.83
N GLU A 32 -43.88 31.89 17.80
CA GLU A 32 -43.60 33.22 18.37
C GLU A 32 -42.34 33.85 17.75
N ALA A 33 -42.45 35.15 17.52
CA ALA A 33 -41.53 35.97 16.74
C ALA A 33 -40.34 36.46 17.58
N GLY A 34 -39.14 36.39 17.00
CA GLY A 34 -37.96 37.11 17.45
C GLY A 34 -37.27 37.78 16.25
N LYS A 35 -37.38 39.11 16.18
CA LYS A 35 -36.53 39.95 15.33
C LYS A 35 -35.07 39.79 15.76
N GLY A 36 -34.14 39.68 14.82
CA GLY A 36 -32.74 39.89 15.13
C GLY A 36 -31.78 39.20 14.17
N GLU A 37 -31.26 40.00 13.25
CA GLU A 37 -29.86 40.00 12.83
C GLU A 37 -29.29 38.84 11.99
N ALA A 38 -28.54 39.30 10.99
CA ALA A 38 -27.51 38.59 10.27
C ALA A 38 -27.97 37.37 9.47
N THR A 39 -28.26 37.66 8.20
CA THR A 39 -27.79 36.84 7.08
C THR A 39 -26.31 36.50 7.30
N VAL A 40 -26.01 35.42 8.03
CA VAL A 40 -24.69 34.80 7.97
C VAL A 40 -24.69 34.00 6.68
N SER A 41 -24.20 34.69 5.66
CA SER A 41 -23.80 34.19 4.37
C SER A 41 -23.29 32.76 4.47
N GLU A 42 -24.15 31.85 4.04
CA GLU A 42 -23.90 30.48 3.61
C GLU A 42 -23.02 30.52 2.35
N ALA A 43 -21.76 30.97 2.50
CA ALA A 43 -20.79 31.04 1.42
C ALA A 43 -19.47 30.42 1.87
N ALA A 44 -19.18 29.27 1.26
CA ALA A 44 -17.87 28.65 1.12
C ALA A 44 -17.18 28.18 2.41
N ARG A 45 -17.72 27.13 3.04
CA ARG A 45 -16.81 26.06 3.48
C ARG A 45 -16.34 25.36 2.21
N GLU A 46 -15.23 25.83 1.67
CA GLU A 46 -14.46 25.10 0.68
C GLU A 46 -14.21 23.72 1.28
N LEU A 47 -14.84 22.69 0.69
CA LEU A 47 -14.63 21.30 1.03
C LEU A 47 -13.19 21.00 0.65
N VAL A 48 -12.24 21.28 1.54
CA VAL A 48 -10.88 20.81 1.41
C VAL A 48 -10.96 19.30 1.55
N SER A 49 -11.12 18.62 0.41
CA SER A 49 -10.99 17.16 0.36
C SER A 49 -9.63 16.83 0.95
N PRO A 50 -9.56 15.93 1.94
CA PRO A 50 -8.29 15.59 2.55
C PRO A 50 -7.32 15.16 1.46
N GLU A 51 -6.09 15.68 1.49
CA GLU A 51 -5.04 15.24 0.58
C GLU A 51 -4.83 13.74 0.79
N MET A 52 -5.04 12.96 -0.27
CA MET A 52 -4.96 11.50 -0.23
C MET A 52 -3.58 11.07 -0.70
N VAL A 53 -3.01 10.08 0.00
CA VAL A 53 -1.75 9.44 -0.38
C VAL A 53 -2.01 7.98 -0.70
N HIS A 54 -1.44 7.56 -1.81
CA HIS A 54 -1.50 6.19 -2.30
C HIS A 54 -0.17 5.51 -1.98
N LEU A 55 -0.26 4.40 -1.25
CA LEU A 55 0.87 3.62 -0.78
C LEU A 55 0.83 2.21 -1.37
N ILE A 56 2.00 1.66 -1.65
CA ILE A 56 2.21 0.24 -1.90
C ILE A 56 2.78 -0.37 -0.65
N VAL A 57 1.99 -1.23 0.00
CA VAL A 57 2.30 -1.91 1.26
C VAL A 57 2.86 -3.29 0.97
N PHE A 58 3.95 -3.65 1.63
CA PHE A 58 4.60 -4.95 1.54
C PHE A 58 5.17 -5.34 2.91
N LYS A 59 5.49 -6.62 3.08
CA LYS A 59 6.08 -7.12 4.32
C LYS A 59 7.58 -7.30 4.22
N LEU A 60 8.28 -6.93 5.29
CA LEU A 60 9.66 -7.30 5.54
C LEU A 60 9.72 -8.00 6.91
N GLY A 61 10.08 -9.28 6.92
CA GLY A 61 9.93 -10.10 8.12
C GLY A 61 8.45 -10.16 8.54
N THR A 62 8.17 -9.80 9.80
CA THR A 62 6.81 -9.79 10.36
C THR A 62 6.15 -8.41 10.34
N GLU A 63 6.84 -7.39 9.84
CA GLU A 63 6.40 -5.99 9.87
C GLU A 63 5.95 -5.51 8.49
N GLU A 64 5.10 -4.48 8.49
CA GLU A 64 4.57 -3.86 7.28
C GLU A 64 5.28 -2.55 6.97
N TYR A 65 5.72 -2.46 5.73
CA TYR A 65 6.38 -1.30 5.17
C TYR A 65 5.56 -0.80 3.98
N ALA A 66 5.70 0.49 3.68
CA ALA A 66 5.04 1.12 2.56
C ALA A 66 5.98 2.05 1.83
N ILE A 67 5.75 2.18 0.53
CA ILE A 67 6.35 3.21 -0.32
C ILE A 67 5.22 3.94 -1.05
N ARG A 68 5.41 5.23 -1.30
CA ARG A 68 4.42 5.99 -2.07
C ARG A 68 4.38 5.47 -3.50
N ILE A 69 3.17 5.40 -4.07
CA ILE A 69 2.98 4.83 -5.42
C ILE A 69 3.69 5.63 -6.51
N ASP A 70 3.93 6.92 -6.27
CA ASP A 70 4.65 7.81 -7.19
C ASP A 70 6.14 7.45 -7.33
N GLN A 71 6.72 6.78 -6.34
CA GLN A 71 8.08 6.24 -6.40
C GLN A 71 8.13 4.85 -7.08
N VAL A 72 6.98 4.22 -7.31
CA VAL A 72 6.91 2.86 -7.89
C VAL A 72 6.60 2.95 -9.38
N LYS A 73 7.58 2.56 -10.19
CA LYS A 73 7.42 2.47 -11.65
C LYS A 73 6.51 1.31 -12.02
N GLU A 74 6.78 0.13 -11.48
CA GLU A 74 5.97 -1.07 -11.70
C GLU A 74 6.18 -2.14 -10.62
N VAL A 75 5.25 -3.09 -10.55
CA VAL A 75 5.40 -4.32 -9.78
C VAL A 75 5.37 -5.49 -10.75
N THR A 76 6.39 -6.34 -10.71
CA THR A 76 6.50 -7.52 -11.57
C THR A 76 6.81 -8.76 -10.74
N VAL A 77 6.57 -9.94 -11.29
CA VAL A 77 7.09 -11.18 -10.71
C VAL A 77 8.60 -11.15 -10.85
N THR A 78 9.32 -11.44 -9.76
CA THR A 78 10.78 -11.38 -9.72
C THR A 78 11.39 -12.30 -10.78
N PRO A 79 12.11 -11.77 -11.78
CA PRO A 79 12.83 -12.57 -12.77
C PRO A 79 14.02 -13.30 -12.15
N GLU A 80 14.73 -14.07 -12.96
CA GLU A 80 15.99 -14.68 -12.52
C GLU A 80 17.02 -13.59 -12.15
N ILE A 81 17.57 -13.69 -10.94
CA ILE A 81 18.55 -12.74 -10.42
C ILE A 81 19.95 -13.28 -10.69
N THR A 82 20.72 -12.56 -11.50
CA THR A 82 22.14 -12.81 -11.72
C THR A 82 22.95 -12.17 -10.60
N ARG A 83 23.67 -12.98 -9.82
CA ARG A 83 24.50 -12.47 -8.71
C ARG A 83 25.70 -11.69 -9.24
N MET A 84 25.94 -10.54 -8.63
CA MET A 84 27.08 -9.69 -8.97
C MET A 84 28.21 -9.88 -7.96
N PRO A 85 29.48 -10.01 -8.39
CA PRO A 85 30.62 -10.06 -7.48
C PRO A 85 30.89 -8.67 -6.88
N ARG A 86 31.41 -8.65 -5.64
CA ARG A 86 31.83 -7.42 -4.94
C ARG A 86 30.73 -6.38 -4.69
N THR A 87 29.47 -6.80 -4.63
CA THR A 87 28.36 -5.93 -4.20
C THR A 87 28.12 -6.04 -2.69
N PRO A 88 27.53 -5.01 -2.06
CA PRO A 88 27.09 -5.08 -0.68
C PRO A 88 26.11 -6.24 -0.42
N ASP A 89 26.04 -6.74 0.81
CA ASP A 89 25.23 -7.91 1.17
C ASP A 89 23.71 -7.75 0.94
N PHE A 90 23.24 -6.50 0.97
CA PHE A 90 21.84 -6.15 0.68
C PHE A 90 21.52 -6.19 -0.82
N VAL A 91 22.51 -6.22 -1.70
CA VAL A 91 22.32 -6.37 -3.15
C VAL A 91 22.29 -7.86 -3.48
N LYS A 92 21.15 -8.36 -3.96
CA LYS A 92 21.01 -9.76 -4.40
C LYS A 92 21.70 -10.00 -5.74
N GLY A 93 21.79 -8.96 -6.58
CA GLY A 93 22.36 -9.03 -7.92
C GLY A 93 21.63 -8.09 -8.87
N VAL A 94 21.51 -8.50 -10.13
CA VAL A 94 20.77 -7.79 -11.18
C VAL A 94 19.74 -8.70 -11.84
N ALA A 95 18.66 -8.13 -12.35
CA ALA A 95 17.66 -8.85 -13.14
C ALA A 95 17.30 -8.03 -14.38
N ASN A 96 16.88 -8.70 -15.46
CA ASN A 96 16.36 -8.03 -16.64
C ASN A 96 14.83 -7.85 -16.49
N ILE A 97 14.39 -6.60 -16.47
CA ILE A 97 12.99 -6.22 -16.40
C ILE A 97 12.69 -5.37 -17.63
N ARG A 98 11.89 -5.92 -18.54
CA ARG A 98 11.48 -5.27 -19.81
C ARG A 98 12.64 -4.77 -20.69
N GLY A 99 13.80 -5.40 -20.62
CA GLY A 99 14.99 -5.02 -21.39
C GLY A 99 15.97 -4.16 -20.60
N ASP A 100 15.53 -3.57 -19.49
CA ASP A 100 16.39 -2.82 -18.59
C ASP A 100 17.03 -3.78 -17.58
N ILE A 101 18.33 -3.66 -17.39
CA ILE A 101 19.00 -4.37 -16.30
C ILE A 101 18.78 -3.51 -15.06
N ILE A 102 18.26 -4.11 -13.99
CA ILE A 102 17.93 -3.42 -12.75
C ILE A 102 18.60 -4.14 -11.58
N ALA A 103 19.24 -3.37 -10.70
CA ALA A 103 19.84 -3.91 -9.48
C ALA A 103 18.74 -4.32 -8.49
N ILE A 104 18.78 -5.57 -8.01
CA ILE A 104 17.80 -6.12 -7.09
C ILE A 104 18.33 -6.08 -5.67
N ILE A 105 17.62 -5.39 -4.78
CA ILE A 105 17.96 -5.21 -3.37
C ILE A 105 17.01 -6.00 -2.46
N ASP A 106 17.57 -6.46 -1.34
CA ASP A 106 16.88 -7.11 -0.24
C ASP A 106 16.81 -6.13 0.94
N LEU A 107 15.64 -5.51 1.13
CA LEU A 107 15.46 -4.54 2.22
C LEU A 107 15.52 -5.17 3.60
N ALA A 108 15.17 -6.46 3.75
CA ALA A 108 15.30 -7.12 5.04
C ALA A 108 16.77 -7.20 5.45
N ARG A 109 17.67 -7.50 4.50
CA ARG A 109 19.12 -7.43 4.75
C ARG A 109 19.61 -6.00 4.99
N ARG A 110 19.11 -5.03 4.22
CA ARG A 110 19.48 -3.61 4.35
C ARG A 110 19.19 -3.06 5.74
N PHE A 111 18.05 -3.43 6.31
CA PHE A 111 17.57 -2.97 7.62
C PHE A 111 17.91 -3.95 8.76
N ASN A 112 18.73 -4.97 8.50
CA ASN A 112 19.07 -6.01 9.47
C ASN A 112 17.85 -6.71 10.10
N ILE A 113 16.75 -6.80 9.36
CA ILE A 113 15.51 -7.46 9.75
C ILE A 113 15.67 -8.96 9.55
N ARG A 114 15.23 -9.74 10.55
CA ARG A 114 15.22 -11.20 10.44
C ARG A 114 14.16 -11.62 9.40
N PRO A 115 14.52 -12.48 8.43
CA PRO A 115 13.54 -13.04 7.52
C PRO A 115 12.45 -13.78 8.29
N ASP A 116 11.20 -13.69 7.81
CA ASP A 116 10.12 -14.50 8.36
C ASP A 116 10.37 -15.97 8.02
N ALA A 117 10.40 -16.82 9.05
CA ALA A 117 10.54 -18.26 8.90
C ALA A 117 9.39 -18.87 8.08
N ALA A 118 8.19 -18.27 8.12
CA ALA A 118 7.05 -18.71 7.32
C ALA A 118 7.19 -18.36 5.82
N ALA A 119 8.03 -17.38 5.48
CA ALA A 119 8.33 -17.01 4.09
C ALA A 119 9.42 -17.90 3.46
N VAL A 120 10.00 -18.84 4.22
CA VAL A 120 11.00 -19.79 3.73
C VAL A 120 10.32 -20.84 2.84
N GLY A 121 10.67 -20.86 1.55
CA GLY A 121 10.12 -21.80 0.57
C GLY A 121 8.99 -21.25 -0.30
N VAL A 122 8.66 -19.96 -0.20
CA VAL A 122 7.73 -19.30 -1.13
C VAL A 122 8.37 -19.27 -2.52
N SER A 123 7.69 -19.89 -3.49
CA SER A 123 8.22 -20.10 -4.86
C SER A 123 8.21 -18.86 -5.74
N SER A 124 7.49 -17.82 -5.35
CA SER A 124 7.29 -16.62 -6.15
C SER A 124 7.52 -15.39 -5.29
N SER A 125 8.47 -14.56 -5.69
CA SER A 125 8.64 -13.21 -5.14
C SER A 125 8.24 -12.17 -6.18
N TYR A 126 7.97 -10.96 -5.72
CA TYR A 126 7.65 -9.80 -6.53
C TYR A 126 8.80 -8.80 -6.43
N THR A 127 9.06 -8.11 -7.53
CA THR A 127 10.01 -7.00 -7.58
C THR A 127 9.22 -5.70 -7.72
N LEU A 128 9.36 -4.80 -6.75
CA LEU A 128 8.90 -3.42 -6.89
C LEU A 128 10.02 -2.63 -7.56
N VAL A 129 9.80 -2.18 -8.78
CA VAL A 129 10.74 -1.32 -9.48
C VAL A 129 10.51 0.11 -9.02
N VAL A 130 11.54 0.68 -8.42
CA VAL A 130 11.59 2.06 -7.97
C VAL A 130 12.57 2.81 -8.85
N GLU A 131 12.10 3.94 -9.38
CA GLU A 131 12.89 4.83 -10.23
C GLU A 131 13.13 6.13 -9.48
N THR A 132 14.38 6.56 -9.44
CA THR A 132 14.79 7.87 -8.94
C THR A 132 15.34 8.69 -10.10
N ASP A 133 15.59 9.98 -9.88
CA ASP A 133 16.18 10.86 -10.91
C ASP A 133 17.57 10.41 -11.40
N THR A 134 18.25 9.54 -10.65
CA THR A 134 19.66 9.16 -10.90
C THR A 134 19.89 7.67 -11.10
N TYR A 135 19.00 6.80 -10.63
CA TYR A 135 19.14 5.36 -10.73
C TYR A 135 17.79 4.65 -10.61
N SER A 136 17.72 3.41 -11.09
CA SER A 136 16.59 2.49 -10.91
C SER A 136 17.01 1.27 -10.11
N ILE A 137 16.18 0.86 -9.15
CA ILE A 137 16.40 -0.31 -8.30
C ILE A 137 15.13 -1.15 -8.21
N GLY A 138 15.30 -2.46 -8.02
CA GLY A 138 14.22 -3.39 -7.76
C GLY A 138 14.27 -3.87 -6.31
N VAL A 139 13.16 -3.78 -5.60
CA VAL A 139 13.03 -4.33 -4.24
C VAL A 139 12.39 -5.71 -4.31
N ASP A 140 13.10 -6.75 -3.86
CA ASP A 140 12.55 -8.11 -3.77
C ASP A 140 11.66 -8.24 -2.51
N VAL A 141 10.40 -8.62 -2.71
CA VAL A 141 9.45 -8.91 -1.63
C VAL A 141 8.82 -10.29 -1.82
N LYS A 142 8.52 -10.99 -0.73
CA LYS A 142 7.99 -12.36 -0.79
C LYS A 142 6.49 -12.46 -1.00
N GLU A 143 5.76 -11.44 -0.59
CA GLU A 143 4.31 -11.39 -0.72
C GLU A 143 3.89 -10.40 -1.81
N VAL A 144 2.68 -10.59 -2.34
CA VAL A 144 2.09 -9.64 -3.29
C VAL A 144 1.93 -8.29 -2.60
N PRO A 145 2.49 -7.20 -3.15
CA PRO A 145 2.27 -5.86 -2.60
C PRO A 145 0.79 -5.46 -2.70
N GLN A 146 0.29 -4.78 -1.67
CA GLN A 146 -1.09 -4.30 -1.61
C GLN A 146 -1.14 -2.78 -1.77
N SER A 147 -2.10 -2.27 -2.54
CA SER A 147 -2.35 -0.83 -2.58
C SER A 147 -3.19 -0.39 -1.38
N LEU A 148 -2.77 0.69 -0.72
CA LEU A 148 -3.50 1.32 0.37
C LEU A 148 -3.66 2.81 0.08
N ASN A 149 -4.88 3.33 0.23
CA ASN A 149 -5.17 4.75 0.05
C ASN A 149 -5.69 5.34 1.37
N LEU A 150 -5.05 6.39 1.85
CA LEU A 150 -5.41 7.02 3.12
C LEU A 150 -5.16 8.54 3.08
N PRO A 151 -5.88 9.31 3.91
CA PRO A 151 -5.57 10.73 4.09
C PRO A 151 -4.14 10.92 4.58
N LEU A 152 -3.41 11.91 4.04
CA LEU A 152 -2.05 12.26 4.47
C LEU A 152 -1.98 12.53 5.99
N THR A 153 -3.07 13.02 6.58
CA THR A 153 -3.21 13.24 8.03
C THR A 153 -3.12 11.98 8.89
N LYS A 154 -3.16 10.79 8.29
CA LYS A 154 -2.96 9.49 8.95
C LYS A 154 -1.50 9.03 8.95
N ILE A 155 -0.60 9.77 8.31
CA ILE A 155 0.85 9.54 8.32
C ILE A 155 1.46 10.48 9.37
N ASP A 156 1.85 9.91 10.51
CA ASP A 156 2.57 10.66 11.53
C ASP A 156 4.05 10.74 11.13
N LYS A 157 4.65 11.94 11.23
CA LYS A 157 6.10 12.08 11.05
C LYS A 157 6.83 11.31 12.13
N THR A 158 7.91 10.66 11.74
CA THR A 158 8.78 9.92 12.67
C THR A 158 9.39 10.88 13.69
N PRO A 159 9.38 10.56 15.00
CA PRO A 159 10.07 11.36 16.02
C PRO A 159 11.54 11.62 15.67
N SER A 160 12.02 12.83 15.93
CA SER A 160 13.37 13.28 15.54
C SER A 160 14.52 12.42 16.11
N PHE A 161 14.31 11.70 17.22
CA PHE A 161 15.34 10.83 17.78
C PHE A 161 15.60 9.56 16.95
N LEU A 162 14.66 9.13 16.09
CA LEU A 162 14.88 8.05 15.13
C LEU A 162 15.64 8.52 13.87
N GLN A 163 15.92 9.82 13.76
CA GLN A 163 16.70 10.39 12.65
C GLN A 163 18.18 10.58 13.03
N ASP A 164 18.53 10.43 14.32
CA ASP A 164 19.82 10.86 14.89
C ASP A 164 20.70 9.69 15.39
N VAL A 165 20.23 8.44 15.29
CA VAL A 165 20.97 7.27 15.82
C VAL A 165 22.03 6.77 14.83
N SER A 166 21.89 7.06 13.54
CA SER A 166 22.96 6.97 12.54
C SER A 166 22.52 7.70 11.29
N VAL A 167 23.46 8.37 10.61
CA VAL A 167 23.29 9.07 9.32
C VAL A 167 22.57 8.21 8.24
N SER A 168 22.47 6.90 8.48
CA SER A 168 21.81 5.87 7.67
C SER A 168 20.30 5.72 7.82
N GLU A 169 19.59 6.36 8.76
CA GLU A 169 18.14 6.14 9.00
C GLU A 169 17.19 7.21 8.40
N ASN A 170 17.71 8.09 7.54
CA ASN A 170 16.94 9.17 6.88
C ASN A 170 15.92 8.68 5.82
N PHE A 171 15.75 7.38 5.65
CA PHE A 171 14.85 6.78 4.68
C PHE A 171 13.43 6.55 5.23
N ILE A 172 13.15 6.85 6.51
CA ILE A 172 11.78 6.73 7.07
C ILE A 172 11.06 8.08 6.94
N GLU A 173 10.04 8.14 6.08
CA GLU A 173 9.19 9.33 5.90
C GLU A 173 8.24 9.52 7.10
N GLY A 174 7.67 8.42 7.60
CA GLY A 174 6.68 8.47 8.68
C GLY A 174 6.10 7.10 9.02
N ILE A 175 5.06 7.11 9.85
CA ILE A 175 4.31 5.92 10.26
C ILE A 175 2.83 6.16 9.94
N ALA A 176 2.29 5.34 9.04
CA ALA A 176 0.86 5.33 8.74
C ALA A 176 0.12 4.47 9.76
N LYS A 177 -0.96 5.03 10.33
CA LYS A 177 -1.84 4.33 11.29
C LYS A 177 -3.21 4.12 10.68
N THR A 178 -3.54 2.88 10.33
CA THR A 178 -4.88 2.51 9.83
C THR A 178 -5.31 1.18 10.44
N ASP A 179 -6.58 1.03 10.81
CA ASP A 179 -7.17 -0.27 11.21
C ASP A 179 -6.34 -1.05 12.25
N ASN A 180 -5.79 -0.36 13.25
CA ASN A 180 -4.88 -0.92 14.27
C ASN A 180 -3.55 -1.51 13.73
N ARG A 181 -3.21 -1.25 12.47
CA ARG A 181 -1.93 -1.57 11.84
C ARG A 181 -1.00 -0.36 11.90
N LEU A 182 0.27 -0.65 12.14
CA LEU A 182 1.36 0.31 12.03
C LEU A 182 2.15 -0.04 10.77
N ILE A 183 2.22 0.91 9.84
CA ILE A 183 2.91 0.72 8.57
C ILE A 183 4.00 1.77 8.47
N ILE A 184 5.24 1.32 8.33
CA ILE A 184 6.40 2.22 8.23
C ILE A 184 6.50 2.72 6.79
N VAL A 185 6.38 4.03 6.58
CA VAL A 185 6.46 4.64 5.25
C VAL A 185 7.91 4.99 4.95
N LEU A 186 8.44 4.44 3.88
CA LEU A 186 9.81 4.60 3.43
C LEU A 186 9.89 5.60 2.27
N ASP A 187 10.92 6.43 2.33
CA ASP A 187 11.41 7.27 1.24
C ASP A 187 12.53 6.52 0.52
N MET A 188 12.18 5.93 -0.63
CA MET A 188 13.13 5.11 -1.39
C MET A 188 14.23 5.92 -2.05
N HIS A 189 14.05 7.22 -2.23
CA HIS A 189 15.08 8.08 -2.81
C HIS A 189 16.28 8.24 -1.87
N LYS A 190 16.07 8.01 -0.56
CA LYS A 190 17.09 8.15 0.49
C LYS A 190 17.64 6.81 0.99
N ILE A 191 17.23 5.69 0.39
CA ILE A 191 17.57 4.35 0.91
C ILE A 191 19.02 3.93 0.61
N LEU A 192 19.58 4.47 -0.47
CA LEU A 192 20.97 4.30 -0.85
C LEU A 192 21.74 5.59 -0.62
N THR A 193 22.92 5.44 -0.06
CA THR A 193 23.90 6.52 0.05
C THR A 193 24.53 6.79 -1.31
N HIS A 194 25.09 7.99 -1.50
CA HIS A 194 25.81 8.34 -2.73
C HIS A 194 26.96 7.36 -3.05
N GLU A 195 27.64 6.82 -2.03
CA GLU A 195 28.70 5.83 -2.22
C GLU A 195 28.15 4.49 -2.72
N GLU A 196 27.02 4.04 -2.18
CA GLU A 196 26.35 2.80 -2.60
C GLU A 196 25.82 2.90 -4.02
N VAL A 197 25.29 4.06 -4.42
CA VAL A 197 24.84 4.33 -5.81
C VAL A 197 25.99 4.15 -6.79
N ASN A 198 27.20 4.64 -6.46
CA ASN A 198 28.39 4.45 -7.29
C ASN A 198 28.89 3.00 -7.35
N GLN A 199 28.48 2.15 -6.40
CA GLN A 199 28.80 0.72 -6.37
C GLN A 199 27.73 -0.14 -7.04
N LEU A 200 26.56 0.44 -7.33
CA LEU A 200 25.61 -0.23 -8.20
C LEU A 200 26.28 -0.42 -9.57
N PRO A 201 26.00 -1.55 -10.24
CA PRO A 201 26.41 -1.67 -11.63
C PRO A 201 25.87 -0.45 -12.40
N ASN A 202 26.76 0.28 -13.07
CA ASN A 202 26.36 1.32 -14.02
C ASN A 202 25.52 0.64 -15.11
N LEU A 203 24.23 0.91 -15.14
CA LEU A 203 23.27 0.34 -16.08
C LEU A 203 22.64 1.47 -16.88
#